data_AF-A0A920HPP6-F1
#
_entry.id   AF-A0A920HPP6-F1
#
_cell.length_a   1.000
_cell.length_b   1.000
_cell.length_c   1.000
_cell.angle_alpha   90.00
_cell.angle_beta   90.00
_cell.angle_gamma   90.00
#
_symmetry.space_group_name_H-M   'P 1'
#
loop_
_entity.id
_entity.type
_entity.pdbx_description
1 polymer ?
#
loop_
_entity_poly.entity_id
_entity_poly.type
_entity_poly.pdbx_seq_one_letter_code
_entity_poly.pdbx_strand_id
1 'polypeptide(L)'
;MILRINVAQSFFLKTPDHAVVNTSVELSGKKWKGLVNGVSREILRNKDKAKKYLNESDKVPNWLLKRWKRDWSKNYEDIFKGHLNLNPPIDLYVKNNANYWARKLNGKKLGNNCVRLFTPGLITNLEGYELGEWWIQDYSSQIPVSLLEIQNNDDVLDLCAAQVEKLRS
;
A
#
# COMPACT_ATOMS: atom_id res chain seq x y z
N MET A 1 -10.07 -13.24 12.02
CA MET A 1 -9.74 -11.84 11.64
C MET A 1 -9.53 -10.94 12.87
N ILE A 2 -10.49 -10.90 13.80
CA ILE A 2 -10.53 -9.91 14.91
C ILE A 2 -9.28 -9.92 15.80
N LEU A 3 -8.79 -11.08 16.21
CA LEU A 3 -7.57 -11.15 17.02
C LEU A 3 -6.33 -10.63 16.29
N ARG A 4 -6.25 -10.78 14.96
CA ARG A 4 -5.16 -10.18 14.16
C ARG A 4 -5.27 -8.65 14.14
N ILE A 5 -6.49 -8.12 13.99
CA ILE A 5 -6.78 -6.69 14.07
C ILE A 5 -6.45 -6.16 15.47
N ASN A 6 -6.75 -6.91 16.51
CA ASN A 6 -6.40 -6.58 17.89
C ASN A 6 -4.88 -6.46 18.08
N VAL A 7 -4.12 -7.49 17.68
CA VAL A 7 -2.65 -7.45 17.72
C VAL A 7 -2.11 -6.26 16.91
N ALA A 8 -2.65 -6.02 15.72
CA ALA A 8 -2.21 -4.89 14.91
C ALA A 8 -2.46 -3.54 15.60
N GLN A 9 -3.64 -3.37 16.19
CA GLN A 9 -3.97 -2.18 16.97
C GLN A 9 -3.09 -2.03 18.24
N SER A 10 -2.76 -3.14 18.91
CA SER A 10 -1.93 -3.13 20.12
C SER A 10 -0.48 -2.71 19.87
N PHE A 11 0.09 -3.07 18.70
CA PHE A 11 1.53 -2.97 18.46
C PHE A 11 1.94 -2.03 17.32
N PHE A 12 1.11 -1.85 16.30
CA PHE A 12 1.46 -1.06 15.11
C PHE A 12 0.67 0.23 15.01
N LEU A 13 -0.57 0.22 15.48
CA LEU A 13 -1.39 1.43 15.52
C LEU A 13 -1.19 2.10 16.87
N LYS A 14 -1.09 3.43 16.91
CA LYS A 14 -0.94 4.20 18.15
C LYS A 14 -2.28 4.31 18.91
N THR A 15 -3.05 3.22 18.93
CA THR A 15 -4.39 3.16 19.50
C THR A 15 -4.30 2.96 21.01
N PRO A 16 -5.04 3.72 21.82
CA PRO A 16 -5.09 3.50 23.26
C PRO A 16 -5.58 2.10 23.62
N ASP A 17 -4.95 1.47 24.61
CA ASP A 17 -5.21 0.09 25.03
C ASP A 17 -6.70 -0.22 25.32
N HIS A 18 -7.43 0.72 25.94
CA HIS A 18 -8.86 0.55 26.19
C HIS A 18 -9.70 0.52 24.90
N ALA A 19 -9.33 1.33 23.90
CA ALA A 19 -10.00 1.39 22.61
C ALA A 19 -9.71 0.14 21.76
N VAL A 20 -8.48 -0.40 21.86
CA VAL A 20 -8.10 -1.67 21.24
C VAL A 20 -9.01 -2.81 21.70
N VAL A 21 -9.24 -2.91 23.01
CA VAL A 21 -10.12 -3.93 23.60
C VAL A 21 -11.56 -3.70 23.20
N ASN A 22 -12.08 -2.48 23.36
CA ASN A 22 -13.48 -2.17 23.08
C ASN A 22 -13.86 -2.49 21.62
N THR A 23 -13.08 -1.96 20.67
CA THR A 23 -13.29 -2.18 19.23
C THR A 23 -13.25 -3.67 18.88
N SER A 24 -12.31 -4.42 19.46
CA SER A 24 -12.20 -5.87 19.20
C SER A 24 -13.40 -6.64 19.74
N VAL A 25 -13.90 -6.27 20.93
CA VAL A 25 -15.06 -6.90 21.58
C VAL A 25 -16.35 -6.59 20.83
N GLU A 26 -16.55 -5.35 20.37
CA GLU A 26 -17.70 -4.96 19.56
C GLU A 26 -17.77 -5.75 18.25
N LEU A 27 -16.64 -5.91 17.55
CA LEU A 27 -16.56 -6.69 16.31
C LEU A 27 -16.80 -8.19 16.50
N SER A 28 -16.60 -8.73 17.72
CA SER A 28 -16.61 -10.18 18.00
C SER A 28 -17.98 -10.84 18.06
N GLY A 29 -19.05 -10.03 18.14
CA GLY A 29 -20.39 -10.52 18.36
C GLY A 29 -20.57 -11.15 19.75
N LYS A 30 -21.83 -11.39 20.16
CA LYS A 30 -22.17 -11.80 21.53
C LYS A 30 -21.47 -13.10 21.97
N LYS A 31 -21.34 -14.08 21.07
CA LYS A 31 -20.80 -15.42 21.36
C LYS A 31 -19.33 -15.39 21.81
N TRP A 32 -18.51 -14.50 21.25
CA TRP A 32 -17.05 -14.52 21.43
C TRP A 32 -16.52 -13.36 22.27
N LYS A 33 -17.40 -12.48 22.78
CA LYS A 33 -17.02 -11.31 23.59
C LYS A 33 -16.07 -11.66 24.73
N GLY A 34 -16.38 -12.71 25.50
CA GLY A 34 -15.56 -13.11 26.65
C GLY A 34 -14.15 -13.52 26.25
N LEU A 35 -14.04 -14.34 25.21
CA LEU A 35 -12.76 -14.82 24.67
C LEU A 35 -11.92 -13.66 24.12
N VAL A 36 -12.51 -12.83 23.24
CA VAL A 36 -11.78 -11.71 22.62
C VAL A 36 -11.34 -10.72 23.68
N ASN A 37 -12.21 -10.34 24.62
CA ASN A 37 -11.84 -9.46 25.73
C ASN A 37 -10.69 -10.04 26.57
N GLY A 38 -10.77 -11.33 26.92
CA GLY A 38 -9.74 -12.01 27.69
C GLY A 38 -8.38 -12.02 26.98
N VAL A 39 -8.36 -12.47 25.72
CA VAL A 39 -7.13 -12.53 24.91
C VAL A 39 -6.54 -11.13 24.68
N SER A 40 -7.37 -10.12 24.38
CA SER A 40 -6.91 -8.75 24.19
C SER A 40 -6.28 -8.17 25.46
N ARG A 41 -6.90 -8.39 26.62
CA ARG A 41 -6.33 -7.95 27.90
C ARG A 41 -5.03 -8.69 28.22
N GLU A 42 -4.96 -9.98 27.90
CA GLU A 42 -3.76 -10.79 28.12
C GLU A 42 -2.57 -10.28 27.30
N ILE A 43 -2.80 -9.98 26.02
CA ILE A 43 -1.79 -9.42 25.12
C ILE A 43 -1.27 -8.07 25.64
N LEU A 44 -2.18 -7.20 26.09
CA LEU A 44 -1.81 -5.88 26.61
C LEU A 44 -1.09 -5.96 27.95
N ARG A 45 -1.51 -6.87 28.84
CA ARG A 45 -0.85 -7.13 30.12
C ARG A 45 0.57 -7.65 29.93
N ASN A 46 0.79 -8.51 28.92
CA ASN A 46 2.07 -9.14 28.63
C ASN A 46 2.71 -8.60 27.33
N LYS A 47 2.58 -7.29 27.09
CA LYS A 47 2.95 -6.63 25.82
C LYS A 47 4.41 -6.89 25.43
N ASP A 48 5.34 -6.83 26.38
CA ASP A 48 6.76 -7.06 26.10
C ASP A 48 7.07 -8.50 25.69
N LYS A 49 6.40 -9.48 26.32
CA LYS A 49 6.54 -10.89 25.95
C LYS A 49 5.95 -11.12 24.56
N ALA A 50 4.78 -10.55 24.28
CA ALA A 50 4.13 -10.64 22.97
C ALA A 50 4.97 -9.96 21.85
N LYS A 51 5.65 -8.85 22.16
CA LYS A 51 6.52 -8.13 21.22
C LYS A 51 7.70 -8.98 20.74
N LYS A 52 8.23 -9.89 21.57
CA LYS A 52 9.31 -10.81 21.16
C LYS A 52 8.89 -11.68 19.97
N TYR A 53 7.67 -12.24 20.02
CA TYR A 53 7.14 -13.05 18.91
C TYR A 53 6.94 -12.25 17.62
N LEU A 54 6.67 -10.95 17.70
CA LEU A 54 6.56 -10.09 16.50
C LEU A 54 7.93 -9.85 15.85
N ASN A 55 8.98 -9.72 16.67
CA ASN A 55 10.34 -9.56 16.17
C ASN A 55 10.89 -10.86 15.56
N GLU A 56 10.49 -12.00 16.12
CA GLU A 56 10.84 -13.34 15.60
C GLU A 56 10.02 -13.72 14.36
N SER A 57 8.87 -13.07 14.12
CA SER A 57 8.05 -13.37 12.95
C SER A 57 8.67 -12.84 11.65
N ASP A 58 8.87 -13.74 10.70
CA ASP A 58 9.29 -13.39 9.35
C ASP A 58 8.23 -12.52 8.67
N LYS A 59 8.56 -11.24 8.44
CA LYS A 59 7.70 -10.33 7.67
C LYS A 59 7.62 -10.71 6.18
N VAL A 60 8.53 -11.55 5.71
CA VAL A 60 8.60 -12.06 4.34
C VAL A 60 8.73 -13.59 4.40
N PRO A 61 7.85 -14.36 3.74
CA PRO A 61 7.95 -15.81 3.74
C PRO A 61 9.31 -16.31 3.22
N ASN A 62 9.84 -17.35 3.85
CA ASN A 62 11.17 -17.90 3.52
C ASN A 62 11.33 -18.29 2.04
N TRP A 63 10.29 -18.79 1.39
CA TRP A 63 10.34 -19.13 -0.04
C TRP A 63 10.57 -17.90 -0.93
N LEU A 64 9.99 -16.76 -0.56
CA LEU A 64 10.11 -15.51 -1.31
C LEU A 64 11.49 -14.89 -1.10
N LEU A 65 11.98 -14.89 0.15
CA LEU A 65 13.32 -14.42 0.46
C LEU A 65 14.41 -15.25 -0.26
N LYS A 66 14.26 -16.59 -0.28
CA LYS A 66 15.16 -17.48 -1.03
C LYS A 66 15.14 -17.17 -2.52
N ARG A 67 13.96 -16.93 -3.09
CA ARG A 67 13.82 -16.52 -4.49
C ARG A 67 14.52 -15.20 -4.78
N TRP A 68 14.33 -14.18 -3.93
CA TRP A 68 15.00 -12.89 -4.12
C TRP A 68 16.51 -12.99 -4.03
N LYS A 69 17.05 -13.76 -3.08
CA LYS A 69 18.50 -13.98 -2.96
C LYS A 69 19.08 -14.71 -4.17
N ARG A 70 18.32 -15.64 -4.77
CA ARG A 70 18.72 -16.38 -5.97
C ARG A 70 18.72 -15.50 -7.21
N ASP A 71 17.63 -14.77 -7.45
CA ASP A 71 17.40 -14.06 -8.71
C ASP A 71 18.01 -12.64 -8.69
N TRP A 72 18.13 -12.01 -7.52
CA TRP A 72 18.63 -10.64 -7.33
C TRP A 72 19.65 -10.57 -6.17
N SER A 73 20.66 -11.43 -6.19
CA SER A 73 21.66 -11.55 -5.11
C SER A 73 22.31 -10.23 -4.67
N LYS A 74 22.52 -9.28 -5.59
CA LYS A 74 23.11 -7.97 -5.30
C LYS A 74 22.10 -6.93 -4.77
N ASN A 75 20.79 -7.13 -4.97
CA ASN A 75 19.75 -6.13 -4.71
C ASN A 75 18.65 -6.62 -3.77
N TYR A 76 18.70 -7.87 -3.30
CA TYR A 76 17.64 -8.46 -2.49
C TYR A 76 17.37 -7.67 -1.20
N GLU A 77 18.38 -7.00 -0.63
CA GLU A 77 18.21 -6.15 0.55
C GLU A 77 17.39 -4.90 0.26
N ASP A 78 17.57 -4.29 -0.91
CA ASP A 78 16.78 -3.13 -1.32
C ASP A 78 15.35 -3.53 -1.66
N ILE A 79 15.16 -4.68 -2.31
CA ILE A 79 13.83 -5.27 -2.54
C ILE A 79 13.15 -5.55 -1.21
N PHE A 80 13.87 -6.12 -0.24
CA PHE A 80 13.35 -6.41 1.10
C PHE A 80 12.96 -5.12 1.82
N LYS A 81 13.83 -4.09 1.82
CA LYS A 81 13.52 -2.78 2.43
C LYS A 81 12.31 -2.12 1.75
N GLY A 82 12.24 -2.17 0.42
CA GLY A 82 11.12 -1.64 -0.35
C GLY A 82 9.80 -2.36 -0.04
N HIS A 83 9.84 -3.69 0.06
CA HIS A 83 8.66 -4.50 0.43
C HIS A 83 8.17 -4.21 1.86
N LEU A 84 9.08 -3.91 2.78
CA LEU A 84 8.72 -3.54 4.16
C LEU A 84 8.30 -2.07 4.33
N ASN A 85 8.33 -1.27 3.26
CA ASN A 85 7.91 0.12 3.35
C ASN A 85 6.39 0.21 3.59
N LEU A 86 5.99 0.62 4.80
CA LEU A 86 4.60 0.76 5.19
C LEU A 86 3.92 2.01 4.63
N ASN A 87 4.69 2.94 4.07
CA ASN A 87 4.18 4.17 3.44
C ASN A 87 4.76 4.27 2.03
N PRO A 88 4.32 3.41 1.10
CA PRO A 88 4.73 3.53 -0.30
C PRO A 88 4.19 4.85 -0.87
N PRO A 89 4.97 5.53 -1.72
CA PRO A 89 4.47 6.70 -2.41
C PRO A 89 3.34 6.30 -3.37
N ILE A 90 2.46 7.25 -3.70
CA ILE A 90 1.39 7.07 -4.67
C ILE A 90 1.79 7.74 -5.97
N ASP A 91 1.71 7.02 -7.08
CA ASP A 91 1.96 7.54 -8.40
C ASP A 91 0.64 7.88 -9.10
N LEU A 92 0.62 9.04 -9.73
CA LEU A 92 -0.50 9.51 -10.53
C LEU A 92 -0.09 9.53 -12.01
N TYR A 93 -0.94 9.02 -12.89
CA TYR A 93 -0.86 9.36 -14.31
C TYR A 93 -1.62 10.66 -14.54
N VAL A 94 -0.97 11.64 -15.17
CA VAL A 94 -1.47 12.98 -15.43
C VAL A 94 -1.71 13.14 -16.93
N LYS A 95 -2.94 13.50 -17.32
CA LYS A 95 -3.32 13.70 -18.72
C LYS A 95 -2.46 14.77 -19.38
N ASN A 96 -2.37 15.94 -18.74
CA ASN A 96 -1.72 17.12 -19.28
C ASN A 96 -0.87 17.84 -18.23
N ASN A 97 0.31 18.29 -18.64
CA ASN A 97 1.17 19.19 -17.85
C ASN A 97 1.54 18.64 -16.45
N ALA A 98 2.29 17.53 -16.40
CA ALA A 98 2.79 16.96 -15.15
C ALA A 98 3.62 17.94 -14.29
N ASN A 99 4.27 18.95 -14.90
CA ASN A 99 5.00 19.98 -14.16
C ASN A 99 4.07 20.91 -13.36
N TYR A 100 2.90 21.23 -13.91
CA TYR A 100 1.87 21.98 -13.19
C TYR A 100 1.34 21.17 -12.00
N TRP A 101 0.95 19.92 -12.25
CA TRP A 101 0.38 19.06 -11.21
C TRP A 101 1.38 18.67 -10.12
N ALA A 102 2.66 18.46 -10.46
CA ALA A 102 3.72 18.27 -9.48
C ALA A 102 3.83 19.46 -8.51
N ARG A 103 3.79 20.70 -9.03
CA ARG A 103 3.79 21.90 -8.16
C ARG A 103 2.51 22.01 -7.34
N LYS A 104 1.37 21.80 -7.99
CA LYS A 104 0.04 21.98 -7.38
C LYS A 104 -0.25 20.99 -6.26
N LEU A 105 0.16 19.73 -6.43
CA LEU A 105 -0.06 18.65 -5.48
C LEU A 105 1.13 18.42 -4.54
N ASN A 106 2.16 19.27 -4.62
CA ASN A 106 3.43 19.10 -3.88
C ASN A 106 4.06 17.70 -4.11
N GLY A 107 4.03 17.25 -5.36
CA GLY A 107 4.55 15.97 -5.82
C GLY A 107 5.86 16.10 -6.58
N LYS A 108 6.51 14.96 -6.83
CA LYS A 108 7.70 14.86 -7.67
C LYS A 108 7.30 14.33 -9.05
N LYS A 109 7.58 15.09 -10.10
CA LYS A 109 7.41 14.59 -11.48
C LYS A 109 8.39 13.44 -11.75
N LEU A 110 7.89 12.37 -12.37
CA LEU A 110 8.66 11.25 -12.91
C LEU A 110 8.29 11.06 -14.38
N GLY A 111 9.27 10.88 -15.27
CA GLY A 111 9.01 10.75 -16.70
C GLY A 111 8.18 11.93 -17.27
N ASN A 112 7.29 11.63 -18.22
CA ASN A 112 6.49 12.66 -18.89
C ASN A 112 5.18 12.96 -18.19
N ASN A 113 4.45 11.90 -17.80
CA ASN A 113 3.06 11.98 -17.34
C ASN A 113 2.88 11.53 -15.89
N CYS A 114 3.94 11.21 -15.14
CA CYS A 114 3.79 10.74 -13.76
C CYS A 114 4.07 11.84 -12.74
N VAL A 115 3.25 11.90 -11.70
CA VAL A 115 3.51 12.69 -10.48
C VAL A 115 3.45 11.76 -9.28
N ARG A 116 4.56 11.68 -8.54
CA ARG A 116 4.70 10.88 -7.31
C ARG A 116 4.40 11.72 -6.08
N LEU A 117 3.46 11.26 -5.27
CA LEU A 117 3.07 11.85 -3.98
C LEU A 117 3.62 11.00 -2.83
N PHE A 118 4.22 11.63 -1.82
CA PHE A 118 4.81 10.93 -0.67
C PHE A 118 3.88 10.88 0.55
N THR A 119 3.05 11.91 0.73
CA THR A 119 2.07 12.01 1.80
C THR A 119 0.77 12.57 1.27
N PRO A 120 0.13 11.91 0.28
CA PRO A 120 -1.19 12.33 -0.13
C PRO A 120 -2.13 12.18 1.06
N GLY A 121 -2.91 13.22 1.33
CA GLY A 121 -4.07 13.08 2.21
C GLY A 121 -5.12 12.18 1.57
N LEU A 122 -6.40 12.45 1.81
CA LEU A 122 -7.46 11.72 1.12
C LEU A 122 -7.41 12.06 -0.38
N ILE A 123 -7.17 11.04 -1.22
CA ILE A 123 -7.00 11.21 -2.68
C ILE A 123 -8.19 11.91 -3.32
N THR A 124 -9.41 11.57 -2.89
CA THR A 124 -10.65 12.15 -3.42
C THR A 124 -10.76 13.65 -3.15
N ASN A 125 -10.01 14.18 -2.18
CA ASN A 125 -10.00 15.61 -1.85
C ASN A 125 -8.94 16.38 -2.63
N LEU A 126 -8.06 15.69 -3.37
CA LEU A 126 -7.04 16.34 -4.17
C LEU A 126 -7.67 17.00 -5.39
N GLU A 127 -7.23 18.22 -5.69
CA GLU A 127 -7.69 18.94 -6.86
C GLU A 127 -7.45 18.15 -8.15
N GLY A 128 -8.43 18.19 -9.05
CA GLY A 128 -8.37 17.46 -10.32
C GLY A 128 -8.84 16.00 -10.26
N TYR A 129 -9.08 15.44 -9.06
CA TYR A 129 -9.62 14.07 -8.92
C TYR A 129 -10.99 13.92 -9.58
N GLU A 130 -11.98 14.72 -9.17
CA GLU A 130 -13.35 14.69 -9.71
C GLU A 130 -13.42 15.08 -11.19
N LEU A 131 -12.46 15.89 -11.66
CA LEU A 131 -12.34 16.32 -13.05
C LEU A 131 -11.64 15.26 -13.92
N GLY A 132 -11.06 14.23 -13.31
CA GLY A 132 -10.28 13.21 -13.99
C GLY A 132 -9.04 13.77 -14.68
N GLU A 133 -8.42 14.82 -14.15
CA GLU A 133 -7.18 15.42 -14.68
C GLU A 133 -5.98 14.46 -14.56
N TRP A 134 -6.09 13.54 -13.61
CA TRP A 134 -5.15 12.48 -13.33
C TRP A 134 -5.88 11.30 -12.66
N TRP A 135 -5.26 10.13 -12.64
CA TRP A 135 -5.74 8.95 -11.90
C TRP A 135 -4.56 8.23 -11.24
N ILE A 136 -4.84 7.32 -10.30
CA ILE A 136 -3.79 6.55 -9.62
C ILE A 136 -3.28 5.46 -10.57
N GLN A 137 -1.98 5.44 -10.84
CA GLN A 137 -1.34 4.39 -11.62
C GLN A 137 0.15 4.35 -11.29
N ASP A 138 0.64 3.19 -10.86
CA ASP A 138 2.07 2.98 -10.57
C ASP A 138 2.93 3.39 -11.74
N TYR A 139 4.03 4.12 -11.48
CA TYR A 139 4.93 4.59 -12.54
C TYR A 139 5.45 3.44 -13.40
N SER A 140 5.75 2.29 -12.79
CA SER A 140 6.21 1.10 -13.51
C SER A 140 5.18 0.55 -14.50
N SER A 141 3.89 0.77 -14.26
CA SER A 141 2.80 0.35 -15.15
C SER A 141 2.58 1.31 -16.32
N GLN A 142 3.14 2.53 -16.26
CA GLN A 142 3.05 3.54 -17.34
C GLN A 142 4.18 3.36 -18.38
N ILE A 143 5.31 2.78 -17.96
CA ILE A 143 6.50 2.59 -18.80
C ILE A 143 6.20 1.74 -20.05
N PRO A 144 5.53 0.57 -19.97
CA PRO A 144 5.33 -0.27 -21.15
C PRO A 144 4.60 0.45 -22.28
N VAL A 145 3.53 1.19 -22.00
CA VAL A 145 2.78 1.94 -23.02
C VAL A 145 3.64 3.02 -23.66
N SER A 146 4.46 3.70 -22.84
CA SER A 146 5.39 4.72 -23.32
C SER A 146 6.45 4.15 -24.28
N LEU A 147 6.81 2.88 -24.12
CA LEU A 147 7.79 2.19 -24.98
C LEU A 147 7.18 1.56 -26.22
N LEU A 148 5.86 1.36 -26.26
CA LEU A 148 5.16 0.77 -27.41
C LEU A 148 4.98 1.77 -28.57
N GLU A 149 5.16 3.08 -28.32
CA GLU A 149 5.09 4.15 -29.33
C GLU A 149 3.84 4.07 -30.23
N ILE A 150 2.69 3.71 -29.62
CA ILE A 150 1.41 3.54 -30.30
C ILE A 150 1.04 4.82 -31.06
N GLN A 151 0.64 4.66 -32.32
CA GLN A 151 0.22 5.74 -33.20
C GLN A 151 -1.30 5.77 -33.36
N ASN A 152 -1.80 6.92 -33.83
CA ASN A 152 -3.20 7.01 -34.23
C ASN A 152 -3.49 6.00 -35.36
N ASN A 153 -4.58 5.25 -35.20
CA ASN A 153 -5.05 4.15 -36.08
C ASN A 153 -4.31 2.81 -35.94
N ASP A 154 -3.47 2.62 -34.93
CA ASP A 154 -2.96 1.28 -34.60
C ASP A 154 -4.08 0.41 -34.01
N ASP A 155 -4.12 -0.86 -34.44
CA ASP A 155 -4.95 -1.88 -33.80
C ASP A 155 -4.23 -2.45 -32.57
N VAL A 156 -4.75 -2.12 -31.38
CA VAL A 156 -4.12 -2.50 -30.10
C VAL A 156 -5.01 -3.47 -29.33
N LEU A 157 -4.39 -4.56 -28.82
CA LEU A 157 -5.05 -5.56 -27.99
C LEU A 157 -4.43 -5.62 -26.60
N ASP A 158 -5.20 -5.30 -25.56
CA ASP A 158 -4.82 -5.56 -24.16
C ASP A 158 -5.46 -6.85 -23.65
N LEU A 159 -4.65 -7.91 -23.64
CA LEU A 159 -5.06 -9.28 -23.28
C LEU A 159 -5.37 -9.48 -21.79
N CYS A 160 -4.91 -8.58 -20.92
CA CYS A 160 -5.01 -8.72 -19.46
C CYS A 160 -5.56 -7.45 -18.79
N ALA A 161 -6.41 -6.70 -19.49
CA ALA A 161 -7.07 -5.52 -18.99
C ALA A 161 -8.09 -5.85 -17.87
N ALA A 162 -7.64 -5.94 -16.63
CA ALA A 162 -8.51 -5.92 -15.46
C ALA A 162 -8.47 -4.52 -14.82
N GLN A 163 -9.64 -3.87 -14.75
CA GLN A 163 -9.84 -2.44 -14.45
C GLN A 163 -9.28 -1.51 -15.55
N VAL A 164 -10.14 -0.67 -16.13
CA VAL A 164 -10.06 -0.05 -17.48
C VAL A 164 -9.02 1.09 -17.62
N GLU A 165 -7.94 1.12 -16.83
CA GLU A 165 -7.06 2.30 -16.75
C GLU A 165 -5.77 2.20 -17.59
N LYS A 166 -5.31 1.00 -17.98
CA LYS A 166 -4.01 0.85 -18.66
C LYS A 166 -3.95 1.38 -20.10
N LEU A 167 -5.08 1.49 -20.79
CA LEU A 167 -5.18 1.94 -22.19
C LEU A 167 -5.82 3.34 -22.36
N ARG A 168 -6.01 4.11 -21.29
CA ARG A 168 -6.53 5.49 -21.38
C ARG A 168 -5.44 6.53 -21.62
N SER A 169 -4.18 6.10 -21.58
CA SER A 169 -2.97 6.91 -21.76
C SER A 169 -2.62 7.10 -23.23
#